data_AF-A0A520I103-F1
#
_entry.id   AF-A0A520I103-F1
#
_cell.length_a   1.000
_cell.length_b   1.000
_cell.length_c   1.000
_cell.angle_alpha   90.00
_cell.angle_beta   90.00
_cell.angle_gamma   90.00
#
_symmetry.space_group_name_H-M   'P 1'
#
loop_
_entity.id
_entity.type
_entity.pdbx_description
1 polymer ?
#
loop_
_entity_poly.entity_id
_entity_poly.type
_entity_poly.pdbx_seq_one_letter_code
_entity_poly.pdbx_strand_id
1 'polypeptide(L)'
;MATLVLSTVGQMVGGPIGGAVGAILGQAIDGRLFRGAAREGPRLTELAVQTSSYGTALPKIFGTMRVAGTVIWSTDLIETRSSQRGGKGQPGTNSYAYSASFAVALSARPILAVRRIWAEGKLLRGAAGDWKSQTGFRLHLGSEDQPVDPLIASAMGTTPAYRGIAYAVFEGMQLGAFGNRIPSLTFELVADAAAVGCGAIAAALAPEVVAGGGLALDGFAASGASVRG
;
A
#
# COMPACT_ATOMS: atom_id res chain seq x y z
N MET A 1 -8.83 16.23 -28.62
CA MET A 1 -8.45 17.67 -28.72
C MET A 1 -7.67 17.96 -30.00
N ALA A 2 -6.83 17.05 -30.50
CA ALA A 2 -6.11 17.22 -31.77
C ALA A 2 -7.02 17.30 -33.00
N THR A 3 -8.16 16.61 -33.00
CA THR A 3 -9.15 16.61 -34.10
C THR A 3 -9.71 18.01 -34.39
N LEU A 4 -9.90 18.83 -33.35
CA LEU A 4 -10.44 20.19 -33.47
C LEU A 4 -9.40 21.19 -33.97
N VAL A 5 -8.12 20.96 -33.67
CA VAL A 5 -7.00 21.81 -34.09
C VAL A 5 -6.58 21.48 -35.52
N LEU A 6 -6.52 20.21 -35.91
CA LEU A 6 -6.18 19.83 -37.28
C LEU A 6 -7.33 20.08 -38.28
N SER A 7 -8.59 19.96 -37.86
CA SER A 7 -9.73 20.26 -38.74
C SER A 7 -9.83 21.75 -39.05
N THR A 8 -9.53 22.61 -38.08
CA THR A 8 -9.53 24.07 -38.25
C THR A 8 -8.35 24.55 -39.09
N VAL A 9 -7.15 24.00 -38.90
CA VAL A 9 -5.99 24.31 -39.75
C VAL A 9 -6.15 23.72 -41.17
N GLY A 10 -6.71 22.51 -41.30
CA GLY A 10 -7.00 21.88 -42.60
C GLY A 10 -8.07 22.60 -43.42
N GLN A 11 -9.07 23.20 -42.75
CA GLN A 11 -10.08 24.06 -43.40
C GLN A 11 -9.49 25.38 -43.89
N MET A 12 -8.54 25.98 -43.15
CA MET A 12 -7.89 27.23 -43.57
C MET A 12 -6.99 27.06 -44.80
N VAL A 13 -6.40 25.88 -45.01
CA VAL A 13 -5.42 25.65 -46.08
C VAL A 13 -6.04 24.96 -47.31
N GLY A 14 -7.04 24.10 -47.16
CA GLY A 14 -7.56 23.24 -48.24
C GLY A 14 -9.08 23.25 -48.45
N GLY A 15 -9.82 24.15 -47.80
CA GLY A 15 -11.28 24.20 -47.89
C GLY A 15 -11.98 22.95 -47.34
N PRO A 16 -13.26 22.70 -47.68
CA PRO A 16 -14.07 21.63 -47.08
C PRO A 16 -13.52 20.22 -47.29
N ILE A 17 -12.73 20.00 -48.35
CA ILE A 17 -12.09 18.71 -48.65
C ILE A 17 -10.85 18.48 -47.74
N GLY A 18 -10.06 19.53 -47.47
CA GLY A 18 -8.92 19.46 -46.55
C GLY A 18 -9.31 19.19 -45.09
N GLY A 19 -10.46 19.72 -44.66
CA GLY A 19 -11.04 19.42 -43.33
C GLY A 19 -11.45 17.95 -43.16
N ALA A 20 -11.95 17.30 -44.22
CA ALA A 20 -12.36 15.90 -44.18
C ALA A 20 -11.14 14.94 -44.11
N VAL A 21 -10.08 15.22 -44.88
CA VAL A 21 -8.83 14.43 -44.84
C VAL A 21 -8.10 14.63 -43.50
N GLY A 22 -8.09 15.87 -42.98
CA GLY A 22 -7.54 16.18 -41.65
C GLY A 22 -8.30 15.51 -40.50
N ALA A 23 -9.62 15.34 -40.62
CA ALA A 23 -10.43 14.61 -39.65
C ALA A 23 -10.12 13.11 -39.66
N ILE A 24 -9.91 12.49 -40.82
CA ILE A 24 -9.60 11.05 -40.95
C ILE A 24 -8.21 10.73 -40.40
N LEU A 25 -7.20 11.54 -40.74
CA LEU A 25 -5.84 11.41 -40.18
C LEU A 25 -5.80 11.74 -38.68
N GLY A 26 -6.57 12.75 -38.24
CA GLY A 26 -6.76 13.08 -36.83
C GLY A 26 -7.38 11.93 -36.03
N GLN A 27 -8.37 11.22 -36.59
CA GLN A 27 -8.99 10.05 -35.97
C GLN A 27 -8.05 8.84 -35.92
N ALA A 28 -7.18 8.67 -36.91
CA ALA A 28 -6.19 7.59 -36.92
C ALA A 28 -5.08 7.79 -35.86
N ILE A 29 -4.72 9.05 -35.59
CA ILE A 29 -3.72 9.42 -34.57
C ILE A 29 -4.37 9.43 -33.17
N ASP A 30 -5.55 10.01 -32.99
CA ASP A 30 -6.31 9.93 -31.73
C ASP A 30 -6.63 8.47 -31.40
N GLY A 31 -6.99 7.64 -32.39
CA GLY A 31 -7.21 6.21 -32.23
C GLY A 31 -5.95 5.37 -31.98
N ARG A 32 -4.74 5.92 -32.12
CA ARG A 32 -3.48 5.25 -31.72
C ARG A 32 -2.94 5.79 -30.39
N LEU A 33 -3.22 7.05 -30.07
CA LEU A 33 -2.79 7.69 -28.83
C LEU A 33 -3.77 7.42 -27.66
N PHE A 34 -5.06 7.25 -27.94
CA PHE A 34 -6.13 7.02 -26.95
C PHE A 34 -6.70 5.60 -26.95
N ARG A 35 -6.21 4.68 -27.79
CA ARG A 35 -6.58 3.27 -27.73
C ARG A 35 -5.78 2.59 -26.62
N GLY A 36 -6.16 2.90 -25.38
CA GLY A 36 -5.67 2.20 -24.20
C GLY A 36 -6.01 0.72 -24.30
N ALA A 37 -5.05 -0.13 -23.95
CA ALA A 37 -5.28 -1.55 -23.72
C ALA A 37 -6.49 -1.74 -22.77
N ALA A 38 -7.19 -2.87 -22.91
CA ALA A 38 -8.37 -3.21 -22.12
C ALA A 38 -8.12 -2.89 -20.63
N ARG A 39 -8.77 -1.80 -20.15
CA ARG A 39 -8.68 -1.39 -18.76
C ARG A 39 -9.55 -2.33 -17.96
N GLU A 40 -8.92 -3.23 -17.21
CA GLU A 40 -9.62 -3.99 -16.19
C GLU A 40 -10.19 -2.99 -15.17
N GLY A 41 -11.52 -3.00 -15.02
CA GLY A 41 -12.20 -2.19 -14.01
C GLY A 41 -11.80 -2.60 -12.59
N PRO A 42 -12.16 -1.79 -11.58
CA PRO A 42 -11.84 -2.10 -10.18
C PRO A 42 -12.40 -3.49 -9.83
N ARG A 43 -11.53 -4.50 -9.71
CA ARG A 43 -11.93 -5.81 -9.21
C ARG A 43 -12.24 -5.64 -7.73
N LEU A 44 -13.39 -6.15 -7.29
CA LEU A 44 -13.68 -6.34 -5.87
C LEU A 44 -12.55 -7.19 -5.28
N THR A 45 -11.64 -6.53 -4.56
CA THR A 45 -10.59 -7.17 -3.77
C THR A 45 -11.27 -7.66 -2.48
N GLU A 46 -12.27 -8.52 -2.63
CA GLU A 46 -12.81 -9.26 -1.50
C GLU A 46 -11.69 -10.18 -1.03
N LEU A 47 -11.19 -9.84 0.15
CA LEU A 47 -9.98 -10.38 0.75
C LEU A 47 -8.70 -9.84 0.10
N ALA A 48 -8.31 -8.64 0.52
CA ALA A 48 -6.92 -8.20 0.46
C ALA A 48 -6.06 -9.13 1.34
N VAL A 49 -5.74 -10.30 0.80
CA VAL A 49 -4.82 -11.26 1.39
C VAL A 49 -3.45 -10.63 1.29
N GLN A 50 -2.80 -10.47 2.44
CA GLN A 50 -1.40 -10.07 2.51
C GLN A 50 -0.56 -11.15 1.84
N THR A 51 -0.17 -10.93 0.59
CA THR A 51 0.73 -11.80 -0.16
C THR A 51 2.12 -11.17 -0.18
N SER A 52 3.09 -11.89 0.36
CA SER A 52 4.51 -11.53 0.28
C SER A 52 5.10 -12.15 -0.98
N SER A 53 4.75 -11.59 -2.13
CA SER A 53 5.30 -11.99 -3.43
C SER A 53 6.21 -10.89 -3.96
N TYR A 54 7.41 -11.26 -4.40
CA TYR A 54 8.27 -10.33 -5.14
C TYR A 54 7.53 -9.86 -6.40
N GLY A 55 7.55 -8.56 -6.65
CA GLY A 55 6.86 -7.94 -7.79
C GLY A 55 5.45 -7.39 -7.49
N THR A 56 4.91 -7.56 -6.28
CA THR A 56 3.67 -6.88 -5.90
C THR A 56 3.91 -5.36 -5.81
N ALA A 57 3.09 -4.58 -6.53
CA ALA A 57 3.18 -3.12 -6.49
C ALA A 57 2.76 -2.58 -5.10
N LEU A 58 3.61 -1.75 -4.49
CA LEU A 58 3.28 -1.07 -3.24
C LEU A 58 2.39 0.16 -3.54
N PRO A 59 1.16 0.23 -3.02
CA PRO A 59 0.23 1.30 -3.39
C PRO A 59 0.64 2.66 -2.78
N LYS A 60 0.41 3.73 -3.53
CA LYS A 60 0.39 5.10 -2.98
C LYS A 60 -1.01 5.36 -2.45
N ILE A 61 -1.14 5.55 -1.14
CA ILE A 61 -2.42 5.72 -0.45
C ILE A 61 -2.74 7.19 -0.29
N PHE A 62 -3.96 7.59 -0.62
CA PHE A 62 -4.48 8.94 -0.43
C PHE A 62 -5.70 8.89 0.48
N GLY A 63 -5.87 9.90 1.32
CA GLY A 63 -6.98 9.99 2.27
C GLY A 63 -6.89 8.98 3.42
N THR A 64 -8.03 8.58 3.96
CA THR A 64 -8.17 7.59 5.04
C THR A 64 -8.85 6.32 4.52
N MET A 65 -8.18 5.18 4.58
CA MET A 65 -8.76 3.91 4.17
C MET A 65 -8.14 2.69 4.86
N ARG A 66 -8.82 1.54 4.74
CA ARG A 66 -8.28 0.26 5.20
C ARG A 66 -7.44 -0.39 4.10
N VAL A 67 -6.21 -0.76 4.43
CA VAL A 67 -5.23 -1.32 3.49
C VAL A 67 -4.65 -2.62 4.07
N ALA A 68 -4.42 -3.62 3.22
CA ALA A 68 -3.60 -4.77 3.58
C ALA A 68 -2.13 -4.43 3.33
N GLY A 69 -1.30 -4.61 4.35
CA GLY A 69 0.12 -4.37 4.20
C GLY A 69 0.85 -5.56 3.55
N THR A 70 2.07 -5.34 3.10
CA THR A 70 2.95 -6.39 2.53
C THR A 70 4.14 -6.61 3.47
N VAL A 71 4.45 -7.87 3.84
CA VAL A 71 5.66 -8.12 4.65
C VAL A 71 6.90 -7.83 3.81
N ILE A 72 7.78 -6.98 4.29
CA ILE A 72 9.05 -6.61 3.64
C ILE A 72 10.28 -7.17 4.36
N TRP A 73 10.12 -7.57 5.61
CA TRP A 73 11.18 -8.16 6.43
C TRP A 73 10.56 -9.00 7.56
N SER A 74 11.21 -10.08 7.95
CA SER A 74 10.85 -10.89 9.12
C SER A 74 12.06 -11.64 9.67
N THR A 75 12.08 -11.87 10.97
CA THR A 75 12.97 -12.85 11.60
C THR A 75 12.42 -14.26 11.46
N ASP A 76 13.24 -15.25 11.78
CA ASP A 76 12.75 -16.60 12.06
C ASP A 76 11.84 -16.60 13.30
N LEU A 77 11.07 -17.68 13.43
CA LEU A 77 10.22 -17.91 14.61
C LEU A 77 11.08 -18.22 15.84
N ILE A 78 10.88 -17.47 16.91
CA ILE A 78 11.53 -17.68 18.19
C ILE A 78 10.64 -18.57 19.06
N GLU A 79 11.10 -19.79 19.36
CA GLU A 79 10.43 -20.72 20.26
C GLU A 79 10.86 -20.48 21.71
N THR A 80 9.88 -20.33 22.61
CA THR A 80 10.08 -20.26 24.05
C THR A 80 9.41 -21.47 24.71
N ARG A 81 10.21 -22.31 25.37
CA ARG A 81 9.74 -23.47 26.12
C ARG A 81 9.58 -23.11 27.61
N SER A 82 8.40 -23.34 28.17
CA SER A 82 8.17 -23.27 29.61
C SER A 82 7.89 -24.67 30.16
N SER A 83 8.59 -25.06 31.23
CA SER A 83 8.41 -26.36 31.87
C SER A 83 7.81 -26.14 33.25
N GLN A 84 6.59 -26.63 33.44
CA GLN A 84 5.92 -26.59 34.73
C GLN A 84 6.06 -27.96 35.38
N ARG A 85 6.85 -28.05 36.46
CA ARG A 85 6.94 -29.27 37.25
C ARG A 85 5.59 -29.57 37.88
N GLY A 86 5.05 -30.75 37.59
CA GLY A 86 3.94 -31.29 38.34
C GLY A 86 4.36 -31.47 39.81
N GLY A 87 3.40 -31.29 40.72
CA GLY A 87 3.58 -31.60 42.13
C GLY A 87 3.96 -33.07 42.35
N LYS A 88 4.17 -33.46 43.61
CA LYS A 88 4.65 -34.80 43.98
C LYS A 88 3.77 -35.90 43.37
N GLY A 89 4.30 -36.59 42.34
CA GLY A 89 3.63 -37.68 41.61
C GLY A 89 2.94 -37.31 40.29
N GLN A 90 2.92 -36.03 39.88
CA GLN A 90 2.32 -35.59 38.61
C GLN A 90 3.42 -35.34 37.55
N PRO A 91 3.26 -35.84 36.31
CA PRO A 91 4.16 -35.48 35.20
C PRO A 91 4.17 -33.96 34.98
N GLY A 92 5.35 -33.40 34.69
CA GLY A 92 5.47 -32.00 34.31
C GLY A 92 4.88 -31.75 32.91
N THR A 93 4.28 -30.58 32.70
CA THR A 93 3.80 -30.14 31.38
C THR A 93 4.80 -29.17 30.79
N ASN A 94 5.21 -29.42 29.54
CA ASN A 94 5.96 -28.45 28.75
C ASN A 94 4.98 -27.70 27.84
N SER A 95 5.01 -26.37 27.87
CA SER A 95 4.32 -25.53 26.90
C SER A 95 5.33 -24.83 25.99
N TYR A 96 4.94 -24.59 24.75
CA TYR A 96 5.74 -23.93 23.73
C TYR A 96 4.99 -22.68 23.28
N ALA A 97 5.69 -21.55 23.21
CA ALA A 97 5.19 -20.30 22.67
C ALA A 97 6.09 -19.84 21.53
N TYR A 98 5.50 -19.27 20.49
CA TYR A 98 6.22 -18.78 19.32
C TYR A 98 6.02 -17.29 19.18
N SER A 99 7.10 -16.58 18.89
CA SER A 99 7.07 -15.16 18.59
C SER A 99 7.90 -14.84 17.36
N ALA A 100 7.55 -13.74 16.69
CA ALA A 100 8.31 -13.25 15.54
C ALA A 100 8.36 -11.73 15.52
N SER A 101 9.43 -11.21 14.92
CA SER A 101 9.56 -9.80 14.60
C SER A 101 9.48 -9.63 13.08
N PHE A 102 8.71 -8.67 12.60
CA PHE A 102 8.51 -8.46 11.16
C PHE A 102 8.11 -7.02 10.85
N ALA A 103 8.36 -6.60 9.62
CA ALA A 103 8.02 -5.29 9.10
C ALA A 103 7.04 -5.41 7.93
N VAL A 104 6.05 -4.53 7.93
CA VAL A 104 4.96 -4.51 6.96
C VAL A 104 4.91 -3.15 6.27
N ALA A 105 5.16 -3.12 4.96
CA ALA A 105 4.97 -1.93 4.15
C ALA A 105 3.49 -1.64 3.94
N LEU A 106 3.12 -0.36 4.06
CA LEU A 106 1.73 0.10 4.02
C LEU A 106 1.47 1.02 2.83
N SER A 107 2.40 1.93 2.54
CA SER A 107 2.29 2.83 1.40
C SER A 107 3.63 3.26 0.83
N ALA A 108 3.70 3.43 -0.50
CA ALA A 108 4.83 4.02 -1.22
C ALA A 108 4.84 5.56 -1.17
N ARG A 109 4.32 6.14 -0.08
CA ARG A 109 4.27 7.57 0.19
C ARG A 109 4.21 7.83 1.69
N PRO A 110 4.53 9.05 2.14
CA PRO A 110 4.34 9.44 3.52
C PRO A 110 2.87 9.31 3.98
N ILE A 111 2.67 8.90 5.23
CA ILE A 111 1.36 8.86 5.89
C ILE A 111 1.38 9.69 7.17
N LEU A 112 0.20 9.99 7.71
CA LEU A 112 0.06 10.71 8.98
C LEU A 112 -0.01 9.77 10.17
N ALA A 113 -0.81 8.70 10.07
CA ALA A 113 -1.03 7.79 11.20
C ALA A 113 -1.61 6.44 10.79
N VAL A 114 -1.48 5.48 11.72
CA VAL A 114 -2.26 4.24 11.75
C VAL A 114 -3.19 4.27 12.96
N ARG A 115 -4.49 4.13 12.72
CA ARG A 115 -5.51 4.17 13.78
C ARG A 115 -5.75 2.77 14.35
N ARG A 116 -6.44 1.93 13.58
CA ARG A 116 -6.76 0.54 13.95
C ARG A 116 -5.92 -0.46 13.17
N ILE A 117 -5.65 -1.59 13.80
CA ILE A 117 -4.95 -2.72 13.19
C ILE A 117 -5.78 -3.98 13.45
N TRP A 118 -5.92 -4.82 12.43
CA TRP A 118 -6.59 -6.10 12.54
C TRP A 118 -5.67 -7.22 12.05
N ALA A 119 -5.73 -8.36 12.74
CA ALA A 119 -5.06 -9.60 12.38
C ALA A 119 -6.12 -10.66 12.08
N GLU A 120 -6.11 -11.21 10.87
CA GLU A 120 -7.10 -12.19 10.38
C GLU A 120 -8.56 -11.73 10.62
N GLY A 121 -8.79 -10.43 10.40
CA GLY A 121 -10.10 -9.79 10.60
C GLY A 121 -10.44 -9.41 12.05
N LYS A 122 -9.72 -9.92 13.05
CA LYS A 122 -9.92 -9.58 14.47
C LYS A 122 -9.15 -8.33 14.87
N LEU A 123 -9.74 -7.49 15.72
CA LEU A 123 -9.09 -6.26 16.18
C LEU A 123 -7.84 -6.59 17.01
N LEU A 124 -6.68 -6.14 16.55
CA LEU A 124 -5.39 -6.29 17.22
C LEU A 124 -5.00 -5.03 17.99
N ARG A 125 -5.26 -3.86 17.39
CA ARG A 125 -5.06 -2.54 18.01
C ARG A 125 -6.28 -1.67 17.78
N GLY A 126 -6.86 -1.12 18.84
CA GLY A 126 -7.96 -0.17 18.75
C GLY A 126 -7.51 1.24 18.42
N ALA A 127 -8.46 2.12 18.09
CA ALA A 127 -8.17 3.50 17.71
C ALA A 127 -7.58 4.34 18.86
N ALA A 128 -7.80 3.92 20.11
CA ALA A 128 -7.20 4.52 21.30
C ALA A 128 -5.75 4.05 21.55
N GLY A 129 -5.21 3.17 20.70
CA GLY A 129 -3.88 2.60 20.85
C GLY A 129 -3.80 1.39 21.77
N ASP A 130 -4.94 0.84 22.20
CA ASP A 130 -5.02 -0.35 23.03
C ASP A 130 -4.69 -1.62 22.24
N TRP A 131 -3.73 -2.40 22.74
CA TRP A 131 -3.30 -3.65 22.12
C TRP A 131 -4.02 -4.85 22.73
N LYS A 132 -4.46 -5.78 21.88
CA LYS A 132 -5.09 -7.05 22.30
C LYS A 132 -4.09 -8.20 22.43
N SER A 133 -2.87 -8.02 21.96
CA SER A 133 -1.77 -8.98 22.07
C SER A 133 -0.50 -8.25 22.48
N GLN A 134 0.38 -8.93 23.22
CA GLN A 134 1.69 -8.40 23.58
C GLN A 134 2.57 -8.34 22.32
N THR A 135 2.94 -7.12 21.93
CA THR A 135 3.81 -6.85 20.79
C THR A 135 4.42 -5.47 20.92
N GLY A 136 5.71 -5.33 20.58
CA GLY A 136 6.31 -4.03 20.35
C GLY A 136 5.86 -3.49 18.99
N PHE A 137 5.59 -2.19 18.90
CA PHE A 137 5.16 -1.57 17.65
C PHE A 137 5.90 -0.26 17.40
N ARG A 138 6.42 -0.11 16.18
CA ARG A 138 6.98 1.14 15.68
C ARG A 138 6.36 1.46 14.32
N LEU A 139 5.98 2.71 14.12
CA LEU A 139 5.49 3.21 12.84
C LEU A 139 6.51 4.16 12.24
N HIS A 140 6.92 3.87 11.01
CA HIS A 140 7.71 4.76 10.18
C HIS A 140 6.78 5.42 9.17
N LEU A 141 6.74 6.75 9.18
CA LEU A 141 5.75 7.51 8.42
C LEU A 141 6.08 7.57 6.93
N GLY A 142 7.26 7.16 6.49
CA GLY A 142 7.65 7.14 5.08
C GLY A 142 8.29 8.43 4.58
N SER A 143 8.91 9.22 5.46
CA SER A 143 9.65 10.41 5.04
C SER A 143 10.97 10.04 4.35
N GLU A 144 11.48 10.94 3.51
CA GLU A 144 12.75 10.73 2.80
C GLU A 144 13.97 10.82 3.72
N ASP A 145 13.83 11.43 4.89
CA ASP A 145 14.87 11.58 5.90
C ASP A 145 14.78 10.56 7.04
N GLN A 146 13.81 9.63 7.00
CA GLN A 146 13.60 8.70 8.09
C GLN A 146 14.85 7.82 8.37
N PRO A 147 15.13 7.54 9.66
CA PRO A 147 16.28 6.73 10.05
C PRO A 147 16.05 5.25 9.75
N VAL A 148 17.13 4.48 9.81
CA VAL A 148 17.06 3.01 9.78
C VAL A 148 16.38 2.51 11.06
N ASP A 149 15.48 1.52 10.94
CA ASP A 149 14.87 0.90 12.12
C ASP A 149 15.93 0.12 12.93
N PRO A 150 16.04 0.35 14.25
CA PRO A 150 17.08 -0.26 15.08
C PRO A 150 16.94 -1.78 15.21
N LEU A 151 15.72 -2.32 15.18
CA LEU A 151 15.52 -3.77 15.28
C LEU A 151 15.98 -4.45 13.99
N ILE A 152 15.60 -3.92 12.83
CA ILE A 152 16.05 -4.43 11.54
C ILE A 152 17.58 -4.28 11.42
N ALA A 153 18.12 -3.13 11.83
CA ALA A 153 19.57 -2.87 11.86
C ALA A 153 20.33 -3.90 12.69
N SER A 154 19.83 -4.22 13.88
CA SER A 154 20.43 -5.21 14.77
C SER A 154 20.46 -6.63 14.17
N ALA A 155 19.52 -6.95 13.28
CA ALA A 155 19.39 -8.27 12.67
C ALA A 155 20.15 -8.42 11.35
N MET A 156 20.25 -7.35 10.55
CA MET A 156 20.76 -7.42 9.17
C MET A 156 22.11 -6.74 8.95
N GLY A 157 22.65 -5.98 9.92
CA GLY A 157 23.88 -5.21 9.74
C GLY A 157 23.70 -4.08 8.73
N THR A 158 23.87 -4.34 7.44
CA THR A 158 23.60 -3.39 6.34
C THR A 158 22.10 -3.32 6.06
N THR A 159 21.44 -2.29 6.57
CA THR A 159 19.97 -2.21 6.58
C THR A 159 19.43 -1.00 5.83
N PRO A 160 18.47 -1.18 4.91
CA PRO A 160 17.83 -0.04 4.25
C PRO A 160 16.92 0.71 5.23
N ALA A 161 16.88 2.05 5.10
CA ALA A 161 15.95 2.88 5.87
C ALA A 161 14.51 2.90 5.29
N TYR A 162 14.27 2.22 4.16
CA TYR A 162 13.00 2.20 3.44
C TYR A 162 12.39 3.60 3.20
N ARG A 163 13.24 4.59 2.89
CA ARG A 163 12.82 5.99 2.65
C ARG A 163 11.75 6.09 1.57
N GLY A 164 10.80 7.01 1.77
CA GLY A 164 9.63 7.17 0.89
C GLY A 164 8.56 6.09 1.06
N ILE A 165 8.78 5.08 1.92
CA ILE A 165 7.83 4.00 2.21
C ILE A 165 7.39 4.09 3.67
N ALA A 166 6.08 4.20 3.89
CA ALA A 166 5.49 4.05 5.20
C ALA A 166 5.40 2.56 5.56
N TYR A 167 5.96 2.18 6.70
CA TYR A 167 5.95 0.79 7.16
C TYR A 167 5.80 0.69 8.69
N ALA A 168 5.22 -0.43 9.13
CA ALA A 168 5.03 -0.77 10.53
C ALA A 168 5.94 -1.93 10.93
N VAL A 169 6.66 -1.81 12.03
CA VAL A 169 7.50 -2.87 12.61
C VAL A 169 6.81 -3.43 13.84
N PHE A 170 6.68 -4.76 13.86
CA PHE A 170 6.23 -5.53 15.01
C PHE A 170 7.42 -6.26 15.61
N GLU A 171 7.57 -6.16 16.93
CA GLU A 171 8.68 -6.75 17.67
C GLU A 171 8.16 -7.78 18.67
N GLY A 172 8.64 -9.03 18.55
CA GLY A 172 8.31 -10.11 19.47
C GLY A 172 6.81 -10.41 19.57
N MET A 173 6.06 -10.28 18.47
CA MET A 173 4.63 -10.54 18.46
C MET A 173 4.35 -12.01 18.80
N GLN A 174 3.50 -12.26 19.79
CA GLN A 174 3.05 -13.61 20.13
C GLN A 174 2.12 -14.18 19.05
N LEU A 175 2.47 -15.37 18.55
CA LEU A 175 1.78 -16.01 17.42
C LEU A 175 0.80 -17.11 17.83
N GLY A 176 0.69 -17.44 19.12
CA GLY A 176 -0.18 -18.51 19.60
C GLY A 176 -1.65 -18.35 19.19
N ALA A 177 -2.14 -17.10 19.20
CA ALA A 177 -3.51 -16.78 18.78
C ALA A 177 -3.76 -16.93 17.26
N PHE A 178 -2.69 -17.05 16.47
CA PHE A 178 -2.72 -17.07 15.01
C PHE A 178 -2.20 -18.40 14.44
N GLY A 179 -2.17 -19.47 15.26
CA GLY A 179 -1.71 -20.78 14.82
C GLY A 179 -0.21 -20.81 14.50
N ASN A 180 0.60 -20.07 15.27
CA ASN A 180 2.07 -20.05 15.19
C ASN A 180 2.62 -19.63 13.82
N ARG A 181 1.91 -18.76 13.11
CA ARG A 181 2.34 -18.11 11.86
C ARG A 181 2.12 -16.61 11.94
N ILE A 182 2.81 -15.86 11.07
CA ILE A 182 2.56 -14.43 10.89
C ILE A 182 1.15 -14.27 10.30
N PRO A 183 0.23 -13.55 10.98
CA PRO A 183 -1.13 -13.38 10.50
C PRO A 183 -1.20 -12.36 9.34
N SER A 184 -2.26 -12.46 8.54
CA SER A 184 -2.61 -11.40 7.59
C SER A 184 -3.11 -10.16 8.34
N LEU A 185 -2.42 -9.05 8.15
CA LEU A 185 -2.69 -7.77 8.80
C LEU A 185 -3.32 -6.76 7.85
N THR A 186 -4.33 -6.07 8.38
CA THR A 186 -4.94 -4.92 7.72
C THR A 186 -4.92 -3.72 8.67
N PHE A 187 -4.81 -2.54 8.10
CA PHE A 187 -4.53 -1.31 8.83
C PHE A 187 -5.49 -0.23 8.37
N GLU A 188 -6.02 0.55 9.30
CA GLU A 188 -6.71 1.80 8.99
C GLU A 188 -5.65 2.90 8.94
N LEU A 189 -5.29 3.28 7.71
CA LEU A 189 -4.32 4.32 7.43
C LEU A 189 -5.02 5.66 7.30
N VAL A 190 -4.35 6.69 7.82
CA VAL A 190 -4.62 8.10 7.52
C VAL A 190 -3.40 8.62 6.77
N ALA A 191 -3.50 8.75 5.45
CA ALA A 191 -2.43 9.28 4.60
C ALA A 191 -2.52 10.79 4.42
N ASP A 192 -3.73 11.35 4.38
CA ASP A 192 -3.99 12.78 4.26
C ASP A 192 -5.00 13.25 5.32
N ALA A 193 -4.92 14.53 5.70
CA ALA A 193 -5.75 15.10 6.77
C ALA A 193 -7.23 15.25 6.39
N ALA A 194 -7.54 15.26 5.09
CA ALA A 194 -8.88 15.41 4.54
C ALA A 194 -9.00 14.61 3.23
N ALA A 195 -10.23 14.52 2.72
CA ALA A 195 -10.49 13.95 1.41
C ALA A 195 -9.66 14.65 0.31
N VAL A 196 -9.08 13.87 -0.60
CA VAL A 196 -8.14 14.37 -1.61
C VAL A 196 -8.87 14.50 -2.94
N GLY A 197 -8.79 15.68 -3.57
CA GLY A 197 -9.36 15.90 -4.90
C GLY A 197 -8.69 15.02 -5.96
N CYS A 198 -9.47 14.43 -6.86
CA CYS A 198 -8.93 13.54 -7.90
C CYS A 198 -7.88 14.20 -8.80
N GLY A 199 -7.97 15.52 -9.04
CA GLY A 199 -6.93 16.28 -9.74
C GLY A 199 -5.59 16.31 -9.00
N ALA A 200 -5.61 16.47 -7.67
CA ALA A 200 -4.41 16.42 -6.84
C ALA A 200 -3.80 15.02 -6.79
N ILE A 201 -4.63 13.98 -6.76
CA ILE A 201 -4.18 12.57 -6.90
C ILE A 201 -3.50 12.39 -8.26
N ALA A 202 -4.11 12.87 -9.35
CA ALA A 202 -3.55 12.74 -10.68
C ALA A 202 -2.20 13.46 -10.82
N ALA A 203 -2.10 14.71 -10.33
CA ALA A 203 -0.85 15.47 -10.32
C ALA A 203 0.26 14.78 -9.49
N ALA A 204 -0.11 14.13 -8.38
CA ALA A 204 0.83 13.39 -7.56
C ALA A 204 1.32 12.07 -8.19
N LEU A 205 0.57 11.51 -9.14
CA LEU A 205 0.93 10.28 -9.86
C LEU A 205 1.64 10.56 -11.19
N ALA A 206 1.28 11.64 -11.86
CA ALA A 206 1.84 12.09 -13.13
C ALA A 206 2.13 13.60 -13.06
N PRO A 207 3.39 14.01 -12.83
CA PRO A 207 3.77 15.42 -12.71
C PRO A 207 3.41 16.27 -13.94
N GLU A 208 3.26 15.64 -15.11
CA GLU A 208 2.81 16.30 -16.35
C GLU A 208 1.33 16.71 -16.34
N VAL A 209 0.52 16.18 -15.41
CA VAL A 209 -0.91 16.48 -15.33
C VAL A 209 -1.13 17.75 -14.50
N VAL A 210 -1.54 18.81 -15.18
CA VAL A 210 -2.07 20.02 -14.53
C VAL A 210 -3.58 19.88 -14.42
N ALA A 211 -4.06 19.30 -13.31
CA ALA A 211 -5.47 19.17 -13.00
C ALA A 211 -5.77 19.87 -11.66
N GLY A 212 -6.55 20.94 -11.71
CA GLY A 212 -7.08 21.62 -10.52
C GLY A 212 -8.49 21.12 -10.18
N GLY A 213 -8.75 20.86 -8.90
CA GLY A 213 -10.08 20.46 -8.42
C GLY A 213 -10.47 19.02 -8.77
N GLY A 214 -11.78 18.74 -8.71
CA GLY A 214 -12.36 17.43 -8.95
C GLY A 214 -13.01 16.81 -7.71
N LEU A 215 -13.65 15.66 -7.88
CA LEU A 215 -14.32 14.93 -6.80
C LEU A 215 -13.32 14.63 -5.68
N ALA A 216 -13.68 15.00 -4.45
CA ALA A 216 -12.90 14.66 -3.27
C ALA A 216 -13.15 13.20 -2.90
N LEU A 217 -12.07 12.44 -2.74
CA LEU A 217 -12.11 11.04 -2.36
C LEU A 217 -11.64 10.89 -0.91
N ASP A 218 -12.46 10.24 -0.09
CA ASP A 218 -12.11 9.96 1.30
C ASP A 218 -10.94 8.97 1.41
N GLY A 219 -10.76 8.11 0.41
CA GLY A 219 -9.69 7.13 0.35
C GLY A 219 -9.44 6.62 -1.07
N PHE A 220 -8.17 6.56 -1.49
CA PHE A 220 -7.80 6.02 -2.79
C PHE A 220 -6.43 5.32 -2.73
N ALA A 221 -6.37 4.09 -3.25
CA ALA A 221 -5.12 3.35 -3.39
C ALA A 221 -4.70 3.33 -4.85
N ALA A 222 -3.61 4.03 -5.17
CA ALA A 222 -3.01 3.99 -6.49
C ALA A 222 -2.02 2.82 -6.57
N SER A 223 -2.42 1.73 -7.23
CA SER A 223 -1.56 0.58 -7.56
C SER A 223 -1.65 0.28 -9.06
N GLY A 224 -0.57 -0.26 -9.62
CA GLY A 224 -0.50 -0.65 -11.04
C GLY A 224 0.75 -0.15 -11.75
N ALA A 225 1.05 -0.79 -12.89
CA ALA A 225 2.10 -0.35 -13.79
C ALA A 225 1.66 0.93 -14.49
N SER A 226 2.18 2.06 -14.00
CA SER A 226 2.42 3.32 -14.72
C SER A 226 1.23 4.00 -15.45
N VAL A 227 1.20 5.34 -15.41
CA VAL A 227 0.32 6.15 -16.26
C VAL A 227 0.78 6.08 -17.74
N ARG A 228 1.99 5.56 -17.98
CA ARG A 228 2.57 5.21 -19.28
C ARG A 228 2.57 3.69 -19.40
N GLY A 229 1.75 3.16 -20.31
CA GLY A 229 1.46 1.73 -20.44
C GLY A 229 2.65 0.79 -20.62
#